data_AF-A0A072N3M1-F1
#
_entry.id   AF-A0A072N3M1-F1
#
_cell.length_a   1.000
_cell.length_b   1.000
_cell.length_c   1.000
_cell.angle_alpha   90.00
_cell.angle_beta   90.00
_cell.angle_gamma   90.00
#
_symmetry.space_group_name_H-M   'P 1'
#
loop_
_entity.id
_entity.type
_entity.pdbx_description
1 polymer ?
#
loop_
_entity_poly.entity_id
_entity_poly.type
_entity_poly.pdbx_seq_one_letter_code
_entity_poly.pdbx_strand_id
1 'polypeptide(L)'
;MSHQAKTGPGGTHQSRSDKINDVLDGIRVPDLPYPAGKVTQDAASDWRPLLLSCWNEQRDERVTHVIRSVHLDWSAEQVNAAYLADRIMDLFLQTSGLHPSLAGRIARLRFYLAWRMNLEGAGAFTPSLTEWLDSLQEWRGWSDSGGRSAKALLDQLDALVIAVSASFESGSSEPVEAFCEKWQSDSRKRATQEAMLRRRLLEKEQGVARQYRAEQTARALIGRALQGRHLPPAIIEFIFNRWQGLLKQAVLEYGLESDSFRHGSKLLEWLVWVGDPSLSDKDRNRLYHVGEQIGDRLLDVWRRVYSTEFPAGDLTGIEQVMMSRLKGETPELEAALPPPDSFPWNPEFLEPPTEITDAVLEAEGKWYVEGEGHNEQRRYFYAFLQDSGNILWTNGGGVKFGLQPWSDFQSAKSRGDIRSLPQLTPFGDVLADTVNVLSAVALKQRQQRELAARKAREKAEALRQERQAAEEARRKEEAAREAELKRQREEAEARRLADEKAELERLEKENLLVAQQQVDGIKLGGWISVEPDGDRNEPLRMKLAVRINASRKLIFVDRLGLNRQEYQEKDLVSGIVDKRIRVLGSTAEFDDTLSRVVGRIRVGRS
;
A
#
# COMPACT_ATOMS: atom_id res chain seq x y z
N MET A 1 37.92 11.47 -20.39
CA MET A 1 36.85 12.14 -21.16
C MET A 1 35.81 12.64 -20.19
N SER A 2 35.77 13.95 -19.97
CA SER A 2 34.86 14.61 -19.05
C SER A 2 33.43 14.55 -19.57
N HIS A 3 32.55 13.82 -18.90
CA HIS A 3 31.12 13.91 -19.16
C HIS A 3 30.50 15.02 -18.31
N GLN A 4 30.20 16.12 -18.99
CA GLN A 4 29.33 17.18 -18.50
C GLN A 4 27.95 16.61 -18.14
N ALA A 5 27.52 16.85 -16.90
CA ALA A 5 26.18 16.60 -16.44
C ALA A 5 25.20 17.59 -17.12
N LYS A 6 24.25 17.07 -17.88
CA LYS A 6 23.05 17.80 -18.32
C LYS A 6 22.08 17.89 -17.16
N THR A 7 21.88 19.10 -16.64
CA THR A 7 20.81 19.45 -15.71
C THR A 7 19.48 19.57 -16.46
N GLY A 8 18.55 18.64 -16.18
CA GLY A 8 17.14 18.72 -16.62
C GLY A 8 16.30 19.63 -15.69
N PRO A 9 15.10 20.05 -16.11
CA PRO A 9 14.32 21.10 -15.44
C PRO A 9 13.72 20.62 -14.12
N GLY A 10 13.71 21.51 -13.12
CA GLY A 10 13.36 21.23 -11.73
C GLY A 10 11.95 20.67 -11.52
N GLY A 11 11.87 19.37 -11.28
CA GLY A 11 10.84 18.80 -10.43
C GLY A 11 11.30 18.94 -8.98
N THR A 12 10.50 19.55 -8.12
CA THR A 12 10.70 19.50 -6.67
C THR A 12 10.66 18.03 -6.26
N HIS A 13 11.83 17.42 -6.03
CA HIS A 13 11.93 16.07 -5.47
C HIS A 13 11.34 16.11 -4.06
N GLN A 14 10.09 15.71 -3.93
CA GLN A 14 9.41 15.56 -2.65
C GLN A 14 10.18 14.55 -1.77
N SER A 15 10.45 14.91 -0.52
CA SER A 15 11.26 14.09 0.37
C SER A 15 10.54 12.78 0.72
N ARG A 16 11.29 11.74 1.12
CA ARG A 16 10.71 10.48 1.58
C ARG A 16 9.72 10.70 2.73
N SER A 17 10.05 11.65 3.62
CA SER A 17 9.21 11.99 4.77
C SER A 17 7.86 12.56 4.35
N ASP A 18 7.86 13.50 3.39
CA ASP A 18 6.62 14.09 2.86
C ASP A 18 5.73 13.01 2.22
N LYS A 19 6.34 12.06 1.50
CA LYS A 19 5.60 10.97 0.86
C LYS A 19 4.97 10.01 1.86
N ILE A 20 5.63 9.71 2.98
CA ILE A 20 5.04 8.89 4.05
C ILE A 20 3.81 9.61 4.61
N ASN A 21 3.95 10.89 4.94
CA ASN A 21 2.84 11.68 5.50
C ASN A 21 1.68 11.79 4.50
N ASP A 22 1.95 12.00 3.20
CA ASP A 22 0.93 12.01 2.16
C ASP A 22 0.13 10.69 2.08
N VAL A 23 0.80 9.55 2.27
CA VAL A 23 0.14 8.25 2.31
C VAL A 23 -0.74 8.15 3.56
N LEU A 24 -0.20 8.50 4.73
CA LEU A 24 -0.91 8.44 6.01
C LEU A 24 -2.18 9.31 6.01
N ASP A 25 -2.12 10.51 5.45
CA ASP A 25 -3.27 11.42 5.36
C ASP A 25 -4.25 10.98 4.27
N GLY A 26 -3.69 10.60 3.13
CA GLY A 26 -4.37 10.62 1.85
C GLY A 26 -4.97 9.29 1.44
N ILE A 27 -4.29 8.16 1.63
CA ILE A 27 -4.67 6.92 0.97
C ILE A 27 -6.01 6.40 1.50
N ARG A 28 -6.82 5.80 0.63
CA ARG A 28 -8.05 5.07 0.99
C ARG A 28 -8.02 3.71 0.31
N VAL A 29 -8.09 2.67 1.12
CA VAL A 29 -8.03 1.28 0.68
C VAL A 29 -9.41 0.62 0.81
N PRO A 30 -9.92 -0.09 -0.21
CA PRO A 30 -11.19 -0.79 -0.09
C PRO A 30 -11.21 -1.78 1.08
N ASP A 31 -12.40 -2.03 1.62
CA ASP A 31 -12.67 -3.04 2.67
C ASP A 31 -11.97 -2.83 4.03
N LEU A 32 -11.32 -1.68 4.26
CA LEU A 32 -10.79 -1.29 5.56
C LEU A 32 -11.79 -0.43 6.37
N PRO A 33 -11.72 -0.44 7.72
CA PRO A 33 -12.74 0.17 8.58
C PRO A 33 -12.53 1.69 8.69
N TYR A 34 -12.66 2.41 7.58
CA TYR A 34 -12.59 3.87 7.57
C TYR A 34 -13.83 4.50 8.21
N PRO A 35 -13.67 5.58 8.98
CA PRO A 35 -14.80 6.30 9.54
C PRO A 35 -15.62 7.00 8.44
N ALA A 36 -16.94 7.08 8.63
CA ALA A 36 -17.86 7.72 7.69
C ALA A 36 -17.67 9.26 7.59
N GLY A 37 -16.87 9.87 8.47
CA GLY A 37 -16.58 11.30 8.51
C GLY A 37 -15.19 11.62 9.05
N LYS A 38 -14.88 12.91 9.22
CA LYS A 38 -13.64 13.35 9.90
C LYS A 38 -13.79 13.11 11.41
N VAL A 39 -13.32 11.96 11.88
CA VAL A 39 -13.07 11.72 13.31
C VAL A 39 -11.82 12.52 13.66
N THR A 40 -11.93 13.45 14.60
CA THR A 40 -10.77 14.17 15.17
C THR A 40 -9.89 13.16 15.92
N GLN A 41 -8.57 13.38 16.00
CA GLN A 41 -7.66 12.44 16.69
C GLN A 41 -8.13 12.12 18.12
N ASP A 42 -8.71 13.08 18.85
CA ASP A 42 -9.24 12.89 20.21
C ASP A 42 -10.49 11.99 20.31
N ALA A 43 -11.19 11.76 19.20
CA ALA A 43 -12.38 10.91 19.15
C ALA A 43 -12.07 9.49 18.67
N ALA A 44 -10.84 9.24 18.21
CA ALA A 44 -10.40 7.92 17.80
C ALA A 44 -10.01 7.08 19.03
N SER A 45 -10.28 5.77 18.97
CA SER A 45 -9.92 4.85 20.05
C SER A 45 -8.40 4.70 20.16
N ASP A 46 -7.88 4.73 21.38
CA ASP A 46 -6.47 4.41 21.61
C ASP A 46 -6.24 2.91 21.37
N TRP A 47 -5.64 2.58 20.22
CA TRP A 47 -5.26 1.23 19.85
C TRP A 47 -3.96 0.75 20.49
N ARG A 48 -3.23 1.59 21.23
CA ARG A 48 -1.94 1.21 21.84
C ARG A 48 -2.06 -0.02 22.75
N PRO A 49 -3.06 -0.16 23.65
CA PRO A 49 -3.22 -1.38 24.46
C PRO A 49 -3.51 -2.63 23.63
N LEU A 50 -4.27 -2.48 22.55
CA LEU A 50 -4.59 -3.57 21.62
C LEU A 50 -3.33 -4.05 20.88
N LEU A 51 -2.55 -3.13 20.33
CA LEU A 51 -1.30 -3.45 19.62
C LEU A 51 -0.25 -4.04 20.58
N LEU A 52 -0.16 -3.54 21.81
CA LEU A 52 0.70 -4.10 22.85
C LEU A 52 0.29 -5.52 23.25
N SER A 53 -1.00 -5.80 23.41
CA SER A 53 -1.49 -7.17 23.65
C SER A 53 -1.11 -8.10 22.49
N CYS A 54 -1.33 -7.69 21.25
CA CYS A 54 -0.92 -8.47 20.07
C CYS A 54 0.59 -8.75 20.04
N TRP A 55 1.40 -7.74 20.40
CA TRP A 55 2.85 -7.88 20.52
C TRP A 55 3.26 -8.84 21.64
N ASN A 56 2.73 -8.67 22.86
CA ASN A 56 3.07 -9.51 24.01
C ASN A 56 2.66 -10.98 23.80
N GLU A 57 1.53 -11.22 23.13
CA GLU A 57 1.07 -12.55 22.74
C GLU A 57 1.80 -13.11 21.52
N GLN A 58 2.69 -12.32 20.90
CA GLN A 58 3.49 -12.70 19.74
C GLN A 58 2.63 -13.18 18.55
N ARG A 59 1.49 -12.53 18.34
CA ARG A 59 0.54 -12.90 17.28
C ARG A 59 1.15 -12.75 15.89
N ASP A 60 0.87 -13.71 15.01
CA ASP A 60 1.28 -13.68 13.61
C ASP A 60 0.10 -13.34 12.70
N GLU A 61 -0.35 -12.09 12.78
CA GLU A 61 -1.44 -11.56 11.97
C GLU A 61 -1.13 -10.14 11.49
N ARG A 62 -1.91 -9.65 10.53
CA ARG A 62 -1.76 -8.29 9.98
C ARG A 62 -2.45 -7.27 10.87
N VAL A 63 -1.91 -6.05 10.99
CA VAL A 63 -2.54 -4.99 11.80
C VAL A 63 -3.91 -4.64 11.22
N THR A 64 -4.04 -4.62 9.90
CA THR A 64 -5.31 -4.44 9.19
C THR A 64 -6.35 -5.51 9.50
N HIS A 65 -5.93 -6.76 9.82
CA HIS A 65 -6.84 -7.81 10.26
C HIS A 65 -7.33 -7.52 11.68
N VAL A 66 -6.42 -7.20 12.60
CA VAL A 66 -6.74 -6.90 14.00
C VAL A 66 -7.79 -5.79 14.09
N ILE A 67 -7.57 -4.64 13.45
CA ILE A 67 -8.48 -3.50 13.52
C ILE A 67 -9.83 -3.74 12.84
N ARG A 68 -9.92 -4.72 11.93
CA ARG A 68 -11.20 -5.14 11.33
C ARG A 68 -11.98 -6.06 12.24
N SER A 69 -11.30 -6.86 13.03
CA SER A 69 -11.92 -7.81 13.95
C SER A 69 -12.50 -7.14 15.21
N VAL A 70 -12.06 -5.91 15.50
CA VAL A 70 -12.46 -5.14 16.68
C VAL A 70 -13.37 -3.98 16.28
N HIS A 71 -14.56 -3.90 16.89
CA HIS A 71 -15.54 -2.84 16.65
C HIS A 71 -15.24 -1.60 17.51
N LEU A 72 -14.27 -0.80 17.08
CA LEU A 72 -13.91 0.49 17.68
C LEU A 72 -13.86 1.58 16.60
N ASP A 73 -13.90 2.84 17.04
CA ASP A 73 -13.82 3.99 16.16
C ASP A 73 -12.36 4.29 15.82
N TRP A 74 -11.99 4.03 14.57
CA TRP A 74 -10.63 4.26 14.06
C TRP A 74 -10.53 5.55 13.26
N SER A 75 -9.42 6.27 13.41
CA SER A 75 -9.08 7.39 12.52
C SER A 75 -8.61 6.87 11.16
N ALA A 76 -8.74 7.70 10.13
CA ALA A 76 -8.20 7.34 8.81
C ALA A 76 -6.68 7.16 8.84
N GLU A 77 -5.97 7.93 9.68
CA GLU A 77 -4.52 7.82 9.87
C GLU A 77 -4.13 6.49 10.52
N GLN A 78 -4.87 6.00 11.53
CA GLN A 78 -4.64 4.69 12.13
C GLN A 78 -4.81 3.56 11.11
N VAL A 79 -5.91 3.60 10.33
CA VAL A 79 -6.18 2.62 9.28
C VAL A 79 -5.07 2.64 8.21
N ASN A 80 -4.61 3.83 7.83
CA ASN A 80 -3.54 3.99 6.85
C ASN A 80 -2.17 3.56 7.37
N ALA A 81 -1.86 3.84 8.64
CA ALA A 81 -0.63 3.39 9.29
C ALA A 81 -0.59 1.86 9.40
N ALA A 82 -1.71 1.23 9.74
CA ALA A 82 -1.84 -0.24 9.75
C ALA A 82 -1.56 -0.83 8.36
N TYR A 83 -2.21 -0.29 7.33
CA TYR A 83 -2.03 -0.75 5.95
C TYR A 83 -0.59 -0.56 5.46
N LEU A 84 0.02 0.60 5.74
CA LEU A 84 1.38 0.91 5.33
C LEU A 84 2.38 -0.02 6.04
N ALA A 85 2.22 -0.26 7.34
CA ALA A 85 3.08 -1.15 8.11
C ALA A 85 3.01 -2.58 7.58
N ASP A 86 1.80 -3.10 7.35
CA ASP A 86 1.58 -4.42 6.76
C ASP A 86 2.24 -4.51 5.38
N ARG A 87 2.03 -3.50 4.52
CA ARG A 87 2.55 -3.53 3.15
C ARG A 87 4.07 -3.51 3.08
N ILE A 88 4.72 -2.65 3.89
CA ILE A 88 6.18 -2.57 3.96
C ILE A 88 6.74 -3.89 4.48
N MET A 89 6.20 -4.42 5.58
CA MET A 89 6.71 -5.64 6.19
C MET A 89 6.47 -6.87 5.31
N ASP A 90 5.31 -6.99 4.66
CA ASP A 90 5.05 -8.08 3.72
C ASP A 90 6.05 -8.08 2.57
N LEU A 91 6.26 -6.92 1.94
CA LEU A 91 7.19 -6.82 0.81
C LEU A 91 8.62 -7.08 1.27
N PHE A 92 9.04 -6.48 2.39
CA PHE A 92 10.37 -6.68 2.94
C PHE A 92 10.62 -8.15 3.22
N LEU A 93 9.74 -8.82 3.95
CA LEU A 93 9.94 -10.21 4.33
C LEU A 93 9.94 -11.15 3.13
N GLN A 94 9.09 -10.88 2.13
CA GLN A 94 9.05 -11.64 0.88
C GLN A 94 10.37 -11.53 0.09
N THR A 95 11.05 -10.38 0.14
CA THR A 95 12.32 -10.12 -0.57
C THR A 95 13.56 -10.21 0.33
N SER A 96 13.38 -10.45 1.64
CA SER A 96 14.44 -10.46 2.67
C SER A 96 15.29 -11.74 2.67
N GLY A 97 14.90 -12.78 1.94
CA GLY A 97 15.59 -14.08 1.92
C GLY A 97 15.84 -14.69 3.31
N LEU A 98 15.19 -14.18 4.35
CA LEU A 98 15.33 -14.65 5.72
C LEU A 98 14.71 -16.04 5.84
N HIS A 99 15.23 -16.82 6.79
CA HIS A 99 14.61 -18.09 7.13
C HIS A 99 13.15 -17.83 7.62
N PRO A 100 12.15 -18.66 7.23
CA PRO A 100 10.74 -18.42 7.60
C PRO A 100 10.51 -18.20 9.10
N SER A 101 11.23 -18.95 9.94
CA SER A 101 11.18 -18.78 11.41
C SER A 101 11.65 -17.39 11.89
N LEU A 102 12.64 -16.78 11.23
CA LEU A 102 13.06 -15.41 11.54
C LEU A 102 12.07 -14.41 10.95
N ALA A 103 11.62 -14.64 9.71
CA ALA A 103 10.66 -13.77 9.03
C ALA A 103 9.38 -13.60 9.85
N GLY A 104 8.81 -14.68 10.38
CA GLY A 104 7.61 -14.62 11.23
C GLY A 104 7.82 -13.86 12.55
N ARG A 105 9.02 -13.93 13.15
CA ARG A 105 9.34 -13.15 14.36
C ARG A 105 9.45 -11.65 14.04
N ILE A 106 10.15 -11.31 12.95
CA ILE A 106 10.38 -9.93 12.51
C ILE A 106 9.08 -9.30 11.97
N ALA A 107 8.20 -10.09 11.35
CA ALA A 107 6.90 -9.66 10.84
C ALA A 107 6.08 -8.85 11.84
N ARG A 108 6.14 -9.26 13.11
CA ARG A 108 5.41 -8.66 14.23
C ARG A 108 5.74 -7.19 14.44
N LEU A 109 6.90 -6.71 13.98
CA LEU A 109 7.26 -5.29 14.07
C LEU A 109 6.25 -4.38 13.36
N ARG A 110 5.40 -4.91 12.48
CA ARG A 110 4.24 -4.20 11.93
C ARG A 110 3.38 -3.52 13.01
N PHE A 111 3.21 -4.13 14.20
CA PHE A 111 2.43 -3.54 15.28
C PHE A 111 3.11 -2.28 15.83
N TYR A 112 4.41 -2.36 16.08
CA TYR A 112 5.22 -1.23 16.52
C TYR A 112 5.27 -0.13 15.44
N LEU A 113 5.54 -0.49 14.19
CA LEU A 113 5.61 0.45 13.08
C LEU A 113 4.28 1.16 12.82
N ALA A 114 3.15 0.44 12.85
CA ALA A 114 1.82 1.04 12.70
C ALA A 114 1.56 2.08 13.79
N TRP A 115 1.88 1.74 15.05
CA TRP A 115 1.75 2.65 16.18
C TRP A 115 2.65 3.88 16.01
N ARG A 116 3.94 3.71 15.73
CA ARG A 116 4.88 4.83 15.59
C ARG A 116 4.57 5.71 14.39
N MET A 117 4.20 5.13 13.24
CA MET A 117 3.81 5.92 12.06
C MET A 117 2.56 6.74 12.32
N ASN A 118 1.60 6.22 13.09
CA ASN A 118 0.41 7.00 13.45
C ASN A 118 0.74 8.20 14.35
N LEU A 119 1.73 8.10 15.23
CA LEU A 119 2.12 9.20 16.12
C LEU A 119 3.10 10.19 15.49
N GLU A 120 4.05 9.69 14.70
CA GLU A 120 5.25 10.45 14.31
C GLU A 120 5.43 10.54 12.79
N GLY A 121 4.52 9.94 12.03
CA GLY A 121 4.62 9.87 10.57
C GLY A 121 5.93 9.22 10.13
N ALA A 122 6.69 9.96 9.33
CA ALA A 122 8.01 9.54 8.87
C ALA A 122 9.05 9.34 10.00
N GLY A 123 8.86 9.97 11.17
CA GLY A 123 9.73 9.83 12.33
C GLY A 123 9.82 8.41 12.89
N ALA A 124 8.83 7.56 12.55
CA ALA A 124 8.82 6.15 12.92
C ALA A 124 10.01 5.34 12.38
N PHE A 125 10.64 5.80 11.29
CA PHE A 125 11.80 5.14 10.68
C PHE A 125 13.09 5.86 11.03
N THR A 126 13.55 5.65 12.26
CA THR A 126 14.84 6.20 12.71
C THR A 126 15.99 5.59 11.90
N PRO A 127 17.13 6.31 11.76
CA PRO A 127 18.31 5.76 11.10
C PRO A 127 18.75 4.44 11.73
N SER A 128 18.81 4.37 13.06
CA SER A 128 19.21 3.18 13.81
C SER A 128 18.31 1.97 13.51
N LEU A 129 16.98 2.16 13.45
CA LEU A 129 16.02 1.10 13.12
C LEU A 129 16.15 0.63 11.67
N THR A 130 16.29 1.57 10.73
CA THR A 130 16.43 1.26 9.30
C THR A 130 17.71 0.48 9.04
N GLU A 131 18.83 0.95 9.59
CA GLU A 131 20.13 0.27 9.50
C GLU A 131 20.10 -1.10 10.20
N TRP A 132 19.39 -1.23 11.32
CA TRP A 132 19.20 -2.53 11.98
C TRP A 132 18.44 -3.51 11.08
N LEU A 133 17.31 -3.10 10.47
CA LEU A 133 16.55 -3.94 9.54
C LEU A 133 17.39 -4.31 8.30
N ASP A 134 18.18 -3.38 7.77
CA ASP A 134 19.12 -3.64 6.67
C ASP A 134 20.22 -4.63 7.10
N SER A 135 20.68 -4.58 8.35
CA SER A 135 21.71 -5.50 8.87
C SER A 135 21.22 -6.95 9.00
N LEU A 136 19.90 -7.21 8.98
CA LEU A 136 19.36 -8.57 9.03
C LEU A 136 19.82 -9.43 7.84
N GLN A 137 20.28 -8.79 6.77
CA GLN A 137 20.92 -9.45 5.63
C GLN A 137 22.21 -10.21 6.00
N GLU A 138 22.83 -9.93 7.14
CA GLU A 138 23.96 -10.71 7.66
C GLU A 138 23.52 -12.14 8.09
N TRP A 139 22.24 -12.31 8.44
CA TRP A 139 21.71 -13.53 9.04
C TRP A 139 21.04 -14.48 8.04
N ARG A 140 21.30 -14.31 6.75
CA ARG A 140 20.79 -15.21 5.69
C ARG A 140 21.22 -16.66 5.85
N GLY A 141 22.39 -16.86 6.47
CA GLY A 141 22.92 -18.18 6.76
C GLY A 141 22.32 -18.86 7.97
N TRP A 142 21.43 -18.18 8.68
CA TRP A 142 20.77 -18.76 9.83
C TRP A 142 19.90 -19.94 9.38
N SER A 143 20.10 -21.05 10.07
CA SER A 143 19.25 -22.25 10.01
C SER A 143 18.97 -22.67 11.43
N ASP A 144 17.81 -23.28 11.66
CA ASP A 144 17.39 -23.77 12.98
C ASP A 144 18.35 -24.82 13.57
N SER A 145 18.98 -25.60 12.70
CA SER A 145 19.99 -26.61 13.00
C SER A 145 21.36 -26.03 13.44
N GLY A 146 21.54 -24.71 13.38
CA GLY A 146 22.83 -24.03 13.59
C GLY A 146 23.32 -23.99 15.05
N GLY A 147 22.75 -24.80 15.94
CA GLY A 147 23.20 -25.00 17.32
C GLY A 147 23.30 -23.70 18.14
N ARG A 148 24.46 -23.49 18.80
CA ARG A 148 24.67 -22.33 19.68
C ARG A 148 24.60 -20.99 18.94
N SER A 149 25.13 -20.92 17.72
CA SER A 149 25.08 -19.68 16.92
C SER A 149 23.66 -19.33 16.49
N ALA A 150 22.83 -20.33 16.17
CA ALA A 150 21.43 -20.10 15.85
C ALA A 150 20.66 -19.57 17.07
N LYS A 151 20.91 -20.15 18.25
CA LYS A 151 20.30 -19.73 19.51
C LYS A 151 20.66 -18.28 19.89
N ALA A 152 21.91 -17.87 19.69
CA ALA A 152 22.35 -16.52 20.04
C ALA A 152 21.56 -15.41 19.33
N LEU A 153 21.21 -15.62 18.05
CA LEU A 153 20.33 -14.71 17.32
C LEU A 153 18.91 -14.67 17.91
N LEU A 154 18.35 -15.84 18.25
CA LEU A 154 17.02 -15.91 18.84
C LEU A 154 16.97 -15.18 20.19
N ASP A 155 18.00 -15.35 21.03
CA ASP A 155 18.12 -14.64 22.31
C ASP A 155 18.18 -13.10 22.09
N GLN A 156 18.83 -12.63 21.02
CA GLN A 156 18.83 -11.20 20.65
C GLN A 156 17.46 -10.72 20.16
N LEU A 157 16.72 -11.54 19.41
CA LEU A 157 15.35 -11.21 19.00
C LEU A 157 14.37 -11.23 20.19
N ASP A 158 14.61 -12.06 21.20
CA ASP A 158 13.84 -12.02 22.44
C ASP A 158 14.11 -10.71 23.22
N ALA A 159 15.34 -10.17 23.14
CA ALA A 159 15.64 -8.83 23.67
C ALA A 159 14.93 -7.70 22.90
N LEU A 160 14.71 -7.85 21.57
CA LEU A 160 13.87 -6.93 20.80
C LEU A 160 12.42 -6.95 21.31
N VAL A 161 11.88 -8.14 21.65
CA VAL A 161 10.54 -8.26 22.24
C VAL A 161 10.41 -7.37 23.48
N ILE A 162 11.39 -7.45 24.38
CA ILE A 162 11.44 -6.63 25.61
C ILE A 162 11.53 -5.13 25.27
N ALA A 163 12.41 -4.76 24.33
CA ALA A 163 12.61 -3.36 23.94
C ALA A 163 11.32 -2.73 23.37
N VAL A 164 10.62 -3.43 22.48
CA VAL A 164 9.37 -2.95 21.90
C VAL A 164 8.25 -2.87 22.94
N SER A 165 8.14 -3.83 23.86
CA SER A 165 7.18 -3.76 24.96
C SER A 165 7.47 -2.54 25.86
N ALA A 166 8.74 -2.29 26.21
CA ALA A 166 9.13 -1.10 26.97
C ALA A 166 8.83 0.21 26.22
N SER A 167 8.97 0.23 24.89
CA SER A 167 8.53 1.37 24.07
C SER A 167 7.02 1.57 24.14
N PHE A 168 6.24 0.50 24.00
CA PHE A 168 4.79 0.56 24.17
C PHE A 168 4.34 0.91 25.59
N GLU A 169 5.15 0.73 26.64
CA GLU A 169 4.81 1.12 28.01
C GLU A 169 5.18 2.58 28.29
N SER A 170 6.36 3.01 27.86
CA SER A 170 6.87 4.38 28.04
C SER A 170 6.28 5.41 27.07
N GLY A 171 5.85 4.97 25.88
CA GLY A 171 5.42 5.85 24.79
C GLY A 171 6.58 6.39 23.95
N SER A 172 7.81 5.97 24.22
CA SER A 172 9.05 6.46 23.59
C SER A 172 9.67 5.44 22.64
N SER A 173 10.36 5.88 21.60
CA SER A 173 11.18 5.03 20.72
C SER A 173 12.55 4.67 21.32
N GLU A 174 12.98 5.36 22.39
CA GLU A 174 14.30 5.21 23.00
C GLU A 174 14.70 3.74 23.32
N PRO A 175 13.83 2.87 23.89
CA PRO A 175 14.20 1.48 24.14
C PRO A 175 14.57 0.70 22.87
N VAL A 176 13.83 0.90 21.78
CA VAL A 176 14.08 0.24 20.48
C VAL A 176 15.31 0.84 19.81
N GLU A 177 15.50 2.16 19.89
CA GLU A 177 16.71 2.82 19.38
C GLU A 177 17.97 2.31 20.08
N ALA A 178 17.95 2.24 21.41
CA ALA A 178 19.04 1.70 22.22
C ALA A 178 19.33 0.22 21.88
N PHE A 179 18.30 -0.57 21.63
CA PHE A 179 18.47 -1.95 21.13
C PHE A 179 19.18 -1.98 19.78
N CYS A 180 18.74 -1.16 18.82
CA CYS A 180 19.31 -1.10 17.48
C CYS A 180 20.78 -0.65 17.49
N GLU A 181 21.11 0.39 18.27
CA GLU A 181 22.49 0.88 18.42
C GLU A 181 23.41 -0.17 19.04
N LYS A 182 22.95 -0.86 20.09
CA LYS A 182 23.68 -1.97 20.70
C LYS A 182 23.92 -3.08 19.68
N TRP A 183 22.91 -3.47 18.92
CA TRP A 183 23.03 -4.48 17.88
C TRP A 183 24.10 -4.10 16.84
N GLN A 184 24.08 -2.86 16.35
CA GLN A 184 25.07 -2.40 15.37
C GLN A 184 26.50 -2.46 15.93
N SER A 185 26.69 -2.03 17.18
CA SER A 185 27.99 -2.13 17.86
C SER A 185 28.47 -3.57 17.94
N ASP A 186 27.56 -4.50 18.28
CA ASP A 186 27.86 -5.92 18.35
C ASP A 186 28.09 -6.53 16.96
N SER A 187 27.38 -6.10 15.91
CA SER A 187 27.60 -6.55 14.51
C SER A 187 29.00 -6.16 14.01
N ARG A 188 29.46 -4.93 14.26
CA ARG A 188 30.82 -4.51 13.85
C ARG A 188 31.92 -5.36 14.48
N LYS A 189 31.74 -5.74 15.75
CA LYS A 189 32.65 -6.66 16.46
C LYS A 189 32.57 -8.09 15.90
N ARG A 190 31.36 -8.59 15.61
CA ARG A 190 31.15 -9.91 15.01
C ARG A 190 31.76 -10.00 13.60
N ALA A 191 31.55 -9.00 12.75
CA ALA A 191 32.03 -8.97 11.37
C ALA A 191 33.57 -9.09 11.28
N THR A 192 34.30 -8.40 12.15
CA THR A 192 35.78 -8.50 12.20
C THR A 192 36.26 -9.87 12.65
N GLN A 193 35.60 -10.46 13.66
CA GLN A 193 35.91 -11.82 14.12
C GLN A 193 35.59 -12.88 13.06
N GLU A 194 34.43 -12.78 12.43
CA GLU A 194 34.00 -13.69 11.36
C GLU A 194 34.95 -13.65 10.17
N ALA A 195 35.38 -12.46 9.73
CA ALA A 195 36.33 -12.34 8.62
C ALA A 195 37.65 -13.09 8.90
N MET A 196 38.17 -12.99 10.13
CA MET A 196 39.35 -13.73 10.55
C MET A 196 39.12 -15.25 10.59
N LEU A 197 37.97 -15.69 11.10
CA LEU A 197 37.62 -17.12 11.15
C LEU A 197 37.47 -17.71 9.75
N ARG A 198 36.76 -17.02 8.84
CA ARG A 198 36.59 -17.40 7.44
C ARG A 198 37.95 -17.58 6.76
N ARG A 199 38.84 -16.60 6.90
CA ARG A 199 40.18 -16.65 6.30
C ARG A 199 40.99 -17.85 6.81
N ARG A 200 41.05 -18.05 8.12
CA ARG A 200 41.75 -19.18 8.73
C ARG A 200 41.17 -20.53 8.30
N LEU A 201 39.85 -20.63 8.20
CA LEU A 201 39.19 -21.83 7.69
C LEU A 201 39.60 -22.12 6.25
N LEU A 202 39.58 -21.10 5.37
CA LEU A 202 39.97 -21.27 3.98
C LEU A 202 41.41 -21.75 3.84
N GLU A 203 42.34 -21.06 4.51
CA GLU A 203 43.78 -21.40 4.48
C GLU A 203 44.01 -22.85 4.96
N LYS A 204 43.32 -23.26 6.03
CA LYS A 204 43.38 -24.63 6.54
C LYS A 204 42.86 -25.64 5.52
N GLU A 205 41.66 -25.43 4.97
CA GLU A 205 41.03 -26.40 4.07
C GLU A 205 41.73 -26.46 2.70
N GLN A 206 42.26 -25.35 2.20
CA GLN A 206 43.15 -25.32 1.03
C GLN A 206 44.46 -26.09 1.30
N GLY A 207 45.04 -25.94 2.50
CA GLY A 207 46.20 -26.73 2.91
C GLY A 207 45.92 -28.23 2.93
N VAL A 208 44.78 -28.63 3.48
CA VAL A 208 44.33 -30.04 3.49
C VAL A 208 44.09 -30.56 2.07
N ALA A 209 43.43 -29.78 1.20
CA ALA A 209 43.18 -30.15 -0.19
C ALA A 209 44.49 -30.35 -0.97
N ARG A 210 45.48 -29.45 -0.80
CA ARG A 210 46.82 -29.59 -1.40
C ARG A 210 47.54 -30.85 -0.94
N GLN A 211 47.53 -31.13 0.37
CA GLN A 211 48.14 -32.35 0.91
C GLN A 211 47.48 -33.61 0.37
N TYR A 212 46.15 -33.62 0.27
CA TYR A 212 45.38 -34.72 -0.30
C TYR A 212 45.75 -34.94 -1.77
N ARG A 213 45.76 -33.89 -2.59
CA ARG A 213 46.15 -33.99 -4.01
C ARG A 213 47.57 -34.54 -4.17
N ALA A 214 48.53 -33.97 -3.46
CA ALA A 214 49.94 -34.40 -3.53
C ALA A 214 50.10 -35.89 -3.17
N GLU A 215 49.38 -36.37 -2.16
CA GLU A 215 49.37 -37.77 -1.80
C GLU A 215 48.74 -38.66 -2.88
N GLN A 216 47.57 -38.27 -3.40
CA GLN A 216 46.91 -39.06 -4.44
C GLN A 216 47.68 -39.08 -5.75
N THR A 217 48.33 -37.98 -6.14
CA THR A 217 49.23 -37.95 -7.32
C THR A 217 50.42 -38.90 -7.13
N ALA A 218 51.08 -38.88 -5.97
CA ALA A 218 52.18 -39.80 -5.70
C ALA A 218 51.72 -41.27 -5.76
N ARG A 219 50.53 -41.56 -5.19
CA ARG A 219 49.92 -42.89 -5.25
C ARG A 219 49.56 -43.30 -6.68
N ALA A 220 49.00 -42.40 -7.48
CA ALA A 220 48.65 -42.65 -8.87
C ALA A 220 49.88 -42.94 -9.73
N LEU A 221 50.99 -42.24 -9.47
CA LEU A 221 52.25 -42.43 -10.18
C LEU A 221 52.86 -43.80 -9.86
N ILE A 222 52.91 -44.17 -8.58
CA ILE A 222 53.39 -45.49 -8.13
C ILE A 222 52.47 -46.59 -8.65
N GLY A 223 51.15 -46.41 -8.51
CA GLY A 223 50.13 -47.31 -9.03
C GLY A 223 50.35 -47.64 -10.51
N ARG A 224 50.46 -46.60 -11.34
CA ARG A 224 50.74 -46.74 -12.78
C ARG A 224 52.07 -47.41 -13.06
N ALA A 225 53.13 -47.07 -12.33
CA ALA A 225 54.47 -47.61 -12.57
C ALA A 225 54.58 -49.10 -12.19
N LEU A 226 53.89 -49.52 -11.13
CA LEU A 226 53.97 -50.88 -10.59
C LEU A 226 52.88 -51.82 -11.13
N GLN A 227 51.88 -51.31 -11.86
CA GLN A 227 50.77 -52.12 -12.37
C GLN A 227 51.24 -53.30 -13.23
N GLY A 228 50.90 -54.52 -12.79
CA GLY A 228 51.25 -55.77 -13.47
C GLY A 228 52.73 -56.16 -13.37
N ARG A 229 53.51 -55.51 -12.49
CA ARG A 229 54.95 -55.74 -12.34
C ARG A 229 55.27 -56.68 -11.18
N HIS A 230 56.39 -57.38 -11.33
CA HIS A 230 57.01 -58.12 -10.24
C HIS A 230 58.42 -57.57 -10.03
N LEU A 231 58.74 -57.19 -8.79
CA LEU A 231 59.99 -56.50 -8.43
C LEU A 231 60.62 -57.13 -7.19
N PRO A 232 61.93 -56.90 -6.96
CA PRO A 232 62.60 -57.31 -5.74
C PRO A 232 62.01 -56.63 -4.49
N PRO A 233 61.84 -57.36 -3.36
CA PRO A 233 61.27 -56.81 -2.13
C PRO A 233 61.94 -55.51 -1.67
N ALA A 234 63.28 -55.44 -1.76
CA ALA A 234 64.05 -54.25 -1.40
C ALA A 234 63.67 -52.99 -2.22
N ILE A 235 63.32 -53.15 -3.51
CA ILE A 235 62.88 -52.04 -4.36
C ILE A 235 61.43 -51.65 -3.99
N ILE A 236 60.56 -52.64 -3.75
CA ILE A 236 59.17 -52.41 -3.35
C ILE A 236 59.15 -51.62 -2.03
N GLU A 237 59.87 -52.10 -1.01
CA GLU A 237 59.99 -51.45 0.30
C GLU A 237 60.52 -50.02 0.18
N PHE A 238 61.56 -49.80 -0.62
CA PHE A 238 62.10 -48.46 -0.85
C PHE A 238 61.07 -47.53 -1.48
N ILE A 239 60.33 -47.99 -2.50
CA ILE A 239 59.33 -47.17 -3.19
C ILE A 239 58.23 -46.72 -2.21
N PHE A 240 57.68 -47.63 -1.41
CA PHE A 240 56.60 -47.29 -0.48
C PHE A 240 57.08 -46.54 0.77
N ASN A 241 58.24 -46.91 1.34
CA ASN A 241 58.71 -46.36 2.62
C ASN A 241 59.51 -45.06 2.48
N ARG A 242 60.02 -44.74 1.29
CA ARG A 242 60.85 -43.55 1.04
C ARG A 242 60.38 -42.77 -0.17
N TRP A 243 60.28 -43.42 -1.32
CA TRP A 243 60.09 -42.70 -2.58
C TRP A 243 58.70 -42.08 -2.70
N GLN A 244 57.66 -42.73 -2.17
CA GLN A 244 56.31 -42.17 -2.12
C GLN A 244 56.26 -40.85 -1.35
N GLY A 245 56.93 -40.79 -0.19
CA GLY A 245 57.02 -39.57 0.62
C GLY A 245 57.72 -38.45 -0.15
N LEU A 246 58.81 -38.77 -0.84
CA LEU A 246 59.55 -37.83 -1.66
C LEU A 246 58.70 -37.28 -2.81
N LEU A 247 57.99 -38.15 -3.53
CA LEU A 247 57.10 -37.75 -4.62
C LEU A 247 55.98 -36.84 -4.10
N LYS A 248 55.36 -37.20 -2.97
CA LYS A 248 54.35 -36.37 -2.32
C LYS A 248 54.90 -34.99 -1.96
N GLN A 249 56.09 -34.93 -1.33
CA GLN A 249 56.72 -33.67 -0.93
C GLN A 249 57.10 -32.82 -2.15
N ALA A 250 57.60 -33.44 -3.22
CA ALA A 250 57.95 -32.75 -4.46
C ALA A 250 56.72 -32.07 -5.10
N VAL A 251 55.57 -32.75 -5.12
CA VAL A 251 54.31 -32.15 -5.60
C VAL A 251 53.86 -31.02 -4.68
N LEU A 252 53.94 -31.19 -3.36
CA LEU A 252 53.44 -30.23 -2.39
C LEU A 252 54.20 -28.89 -2.40
N GLU A 253 55.53 -28.95 -2.50
CA GLU A 253 56.39 -27.75 -2.43
C GLU A 253 56.62 -27.10 -3.79
N TYR A 254 56.76 -27.91 -4.85
CA TYR A 254 57.20 -27.42 -6.16
C TYR A 254 56.18 -27.61 -7.29
N GLY A 255 55.12 -28.40 -7.06
CA GLY A 255 54.09 -28.69 -8.07
C GLY A 255 54.48 -29.75 -9.10
N LEU A 256 53.52 -30.10 -9.95
CA LEU A 256 53.60 -31.18 -10.96
C LEU A 256 54.59 -30.88 -12.09
N GLU A 257 54.82 -29.61 -12.40
CA GLU A 257 55.70 -29.20 -13.50
C GLU A 257 57.17 -29.02 -13.07
N SER A 258 57.47 -29.26 -11.79
CA SER A 258 58.82 -29.07 -11.24
C SER A 258 59.81 -30.11 -11.75
N ASP A 259 61.07 -29.68 -11.91
CA ASP A 259 62.18 -30.59 -12.22
C ASP A 259 62.36 -31.64 -11.12
N SER A 260 62.14 -31.28 -9.85
CA SER A 260 62.20 -32.22 -8.72
C SER A 260 61.19 -33.35 -8.88
N PHE A 261 59.93 -33.03 -9.23
CA PHE A 261 58.91 -34.04 -9.45
C PHE A 261 59.17 -34.86 -10.72
N ARG A 262 59.57 -34.21 -11.83
CA ARG A 262 59.89 -34.89 -13.10
C ARG A 262 61.06 -35.86 -12.94
N HIS A 263 62.15 -35.44 -12.29
CA HIS A 263 63.28 -36.33 -12.00
C HIS A 263 62.90 -37.43 -11.00
N GLY A 264 62.11 -37.10 -9.97
CA GLY A 264 61.57 -38.07 -9.02
C GLY A 264 60.76 -39.18 -9.71
N SER A 265 59.86 -38.78 -10.60
CA SER A 265 59.06 -39.66 -11.45
C SER A 265 59.94 -40.51 -12.37
N LYS A 266 60.96 -39.91 -12.99
CA LYS A 266 61.86 -40.65 -13.88
C LYS A 266 62.68 -41.70 -13.17
N LEU A 267 63.12 -41.42 -11.94
CA LEU A 267 63.86 -42.37 -11.12
C LEU A 267 62.96 -43.50 -10.60
N LEU A 268 61.67 -43.24 -10.36
CA LEU A 268 60.69 -44.31 -10.13
C LEU A 268 60.64 -45.26 -11.34
N GLU A 269 60.55 -44.74 -12.57
CA GLU A 269 60.60 -45.58 -13.78
C GLU A 269 61.91 -46.37 -13.88
N TRP A 270 63.05 -45.78 -13.49
CA TRP A 270 64.34 -46.46 -13.49
C TRP A 270 64.39 -47.59 -12.46
N LEU A 271 63.88 -47.37 -11.24
CA LEU A 271 63.78 -48.40 -10.21
C LEU A 271 62.94 -49.59 -10.69
N VAL A 272 61.79 -49.31 -11.30
CA VAL A 272 60.93 -50.36 -11.89
C VAL A 272 61.64 -51.07 -13.04
N TRP A 273 62.29 -50.32 -13.94
CA TRP A 273 62.97 -50.89 -15.11
C TRP A 273 64.15 -51.80 -14.71
N VAL A 274 64.96 -51.40 -13.73
CA VAL A 274 66.07 -52.23 -13.26
C VAL A 274 65.58 -53.43 -12.44
N GLY A 275 64.54 -53.23 -11.62
CA GLY A 275 63.98 -54.28 -10.78
C GLY A 275 63.26 -55.37 -11.58
N ASP A 276 62.65 -55.05 -12.73
CA ASP A 276 61.92 -56.01 -13.57
C ASP A 276 62.83 -56.59 -14.68
N PRO A 277 63.27 -57.87 -14.58
CA PRO A 277 64.12 -58.49 -15.59
C PRO A 277 63.51 -58.52 -16.99
N SER A 278 62.18 -58.62 -17.08
CA SER A 278 61.47 -58.65 -18.36
C SER A 278 61.63 -57.34 -19.15
N LEU A 279 61.94 -56.24 -18.47
CA LEU A 279 62.16 -54.92 -19.04
C LEU A 279 63.62 -54.63 -19.36
N SER A 280 64.55 -55.02 -18.47
CA SER A 280 65.95 -54.57 -18.54
C SER A 280 66.92 -55.57 -19.19
N ASP A 281 66.63 -56.89 -19.18
CA ASP A 281 67.59 -57.90 -19.67
C ASP A 281 67.87 -57.80 -21.17
N LYS A 282 67.00 -57.11 -21.92
CA LYS A 282 67.16 -56.88 -23.37
C LYS A 282 68.25 -55.85 -23.69
N ASP A 283 68.68 -55.04 -22.72
CA ASP A 283 69.67 -53.97 -22.92
C ASP A 283 70.66 -53.89 -21.74
N ARG A 284 71.62 -54.83 -21.74
CA ARG A 284 72.61 -54.96 -20.67
C ARG A 284 73.54 -53.75 -20.57
N ASN A 285 73.87 -53.10 -21.68
CA ASN A 285 74.70 -51.88 -21.68
C ASN A 285 73.99 -50.73 -20.96
N ARG A 286 72.70 -50.52 -21.24
CA ARG A 286 71.90 -49.53 -20.50
C ARG A 286 71.74 -49.91 -19.03
N LEU A 287 71.66 -51.20 -18.69
CA LEU A 287 71.59 -51.65 -17.30
C LEU A 287 72.85 -51.26 -16.52
N TYR A 288 74.04 -51.41 -17.12
CA TYR A 288 75.29 -50.93 -16.52
C TYR A 288 75.25 -49.41 -16.27
N HIS A 289 74.89 -48.62 -17.28
CA HIS A 289 74.87 -47.16 -17.15
C HIS A 289 73.83 -46.64 -16.14
N VAL A 290 72.64 -47.25 -16.11
CA VAL A 290 71.61 -46.88 -15.13
C VAL A 290 72.03 -47.31 -13.72
N GLY A 291 72.56 -48.53 -13.57
CA GLY A 291 73.04 -49.05 -12.28
C GLY A 291 74.16 -48.22 -11.66
N GLU A 292 75.09 -47.73 -12.48
CA GLU A 292 76.18 -46.84 -12.03
C GLU A 292 75.66 -45.49 -11.51
N GLN A 293 74.59 -44.94 -12.10
CA GLN A 293 74.14 -43.57 -11.83
C GLN A 293 72.95 -43.47 -10.88
N ILE A 294 72.17 -44.54 -10.71
CA ILE A 294 70.87 -44.46 -10.03
C ILE A 294 71.00 -44.05 -8.57
N GLY A 295 72.01 -44.55 -7.83
CA GLY A 295 72.25 -44.17 -6.44
C GLY A 295 72.50 -42.67 -6.27
N ASP A 296 73.44 -42.13 -7.03
CA ASP A 296 73.78 -40.70 -7.01
C ASP A 296 72.59 -39.81 -7.38
N ARG A 297 71.80 -40.23 -8.38
CA ARG A 297 70.61 -39.47 -8.80
C ARG A 297 69.49 -39.52 -7.76
N LEU A 298 69.28 -40.66 -7.09
CA LEU A 298 68.33 -40.76 -5.98
C LEU A 298 68.73 -39.81 -4.82
N LEU A 299 70.02 -39.78 -4.48
CA LEU A 299 70.56 -38.89 -3.45
C LEU A 299 70.44 -37.40 -3.81
N ASP A 300 70.67 -37.05 -5.07
CA ASP A 300 70.55 -35.68 -5.57
C ASP A 300 69.09 -35.18 -5.49
N VAL A 301 68.13 -35.96 -5.99
CA VAL A 301 66.70 -35.58 -5.92
C VAL A 301 66.23 -35.51 -4.46
N TRP A 302 66.67 -36.42 -3.58
CA TRP A 302 66.34 -36.35 -2.15
C TRP A 302 66.80 -35.05 -1.51
N ARG A 303 68.06 -34.66 -1.73
CA ARG A 303 68.61 -33.41 -1.18
C ARG A 303 67.87 -32.20 -1.71
N ARG A 304 67.49 -32.18 -2.99
CA ARG A 304 66.72 -31.08 -3.57
C ARG A 304 65.33 -30.94 -2.95
N VAL A 305 64.65 -32.05 -2.64
CA VAL A 305 63.27 -32.03 -2.13
C VAL A 305 63.20 -31.81 -0.62
N TYR A 306 64.00 -32.53 0.16
CA TYR A 306 63.94 -32.45 1.61
C TYR A 306 64.94 -31.47 2.23
N SER A 307 65.95 -31.02 1.48
CA SER A 307 67.06 -30.22 2.01
C SER A 307 67.76 -30.88 3.22
N THR A 308 67.74 -32.22 3.28
CA THR A 308 68.38 -33.03 4.32
C THR A 308 69.25 -34.12 3.72
N GLU A 309 70.13 -34.70 4.53
CA GLU A 309 70.90 -35.87 4.14
C GLU A 309 69.99 -37.10 4.00
N PHE A 310 70.34 -37.98 3.06
CA PHE A 310 69.64 -39.24 2.85
C PHE A 310 69.97 -40.21 4.01
N PRO A 311 68.99 -40.89 4.62
CA PRO A 311 69.26 -41.75 5.76
C PRO A 311 70.23 -42.88 5.42
N ALA A 312 71.23 -43.09 6.29
CA ALA A 312 72.25 -44.11 6.09
C ALA A 312 71.64 -45.51 6.06
N GLY A 313 72.03 -46.32 5.07
CA GLY A 313 71.62 -47.72 4.94
C GLY A 313 70.36 -47.96 4.10
N ASP A 314 69.53 -46.95 3.85
CA ASP A 314 68.27 -47.12 3.10
C ASP A 314 68.49 -47.43 1.60
N LEU A 315 69.68 -47.17 1.04
CA LEU A 315 70.05 -47.54 -0.33
C LEU A 315 70.66 -48.95 -0.43
N THR A 316 71.08 -49.55 0.68
CA THR A 316 71.82 -50.82 0.68
C THR A 316 71.07 -51.93 -0.05
N GLY A 317 69.75 -52.02 0.14
CA GLY A 317 68.92 -53.01 -0.53
C GLY A 317 68.88 -52.81 -2.05
N ILE A 318 68.81 -51.57 -2.53
CA ILE A 318 68.87 -51.26 -3.96
C ILE A 318 70.25 -51.60 -4.51
N GLU A 319 71.33 -51.23 -3.82
CA GLU A 319 72.70 -51.51 -4.24
C GLU A 319 72.97 -53.02 -4.35
N GLN A 320 72.45 -53.82 -3.43
CA GLN A 320 72.53 -55.29 -3.47
C GLN A 320 71.79 -55.88 -4.68
N VAL A 321 70.56 -55.40 -4.93
CA VAL A 321 69.79 -55.81 -6.11
C VAL A 321 70.55 -55.44 -7.39
N MET A 322 71.07 -54.21 -7.49
CA MET A 322 71.85 -53.75 -8.63
C MET A 322 73.08 -54.63 -8.86
N MET A 323 73.85 -54.91 -7.81
CA MET A 323 75.03 -55.77 -7.89
C MET A 323 74.70 -57.18 -8.39
N SER A 324 73.62 -57.78 -7.89
CA SER A 324 73.14 -59.11 -8.34
C SER A 324 72.74 -59.08 -9.83
N ARG A 325 71.95 -58.07 -10.23
CA ARG A 325 71.52 -57.87 -11.63
C ARG A 325 72.71 -57.68 -12.59
N LEU A 326 73.73 -56.91 -12.20
CA LEU A 326 74.93 -56.67 -13.02
C LEU A 326 75.81 -57.93 -13.21
N LYS A 327 75.79 -58.84 -12.23
CA LYS A 327 76.41 -60.18 -12.32
C LYS A 327 75.62 -61.12 -13.24
N GLY A 328 74.41 -60.76 -13.65
CA GLY A 328 73.52 -61.56 -14.48
C GLY A 328 72.64 -62.53 -13.68
N GLU A 329 72.53 -62.30 -12.37
CA GLU A 329 71.62 -63.06 -11.50
C GLU A 329 70.20 -62.47 -11.58
N THR A 330 69.20 -63.34 -11.36
CA THR A 330 67.80 -62.91 -11.26
C THR A 330 67.42 -62.87 -9.78
N PRO A 331 67.11 -61.70 -9.20
CA PRO A 331 66.71 -61.58 -7.81
C PRO A 331 65.33 -62.23 -7.57
N GLU A 332 65.01 -62.51 -6.32
CA GLU A 332 63.65 -62.88 -5.92
C GLU A 332 62.67 -61.76 -6.27
N LEU A 333 61.50 -62.13 -6.82
CA LEU A 333 60.49 -61.18 -7.31
C LEU A 333 59.15 -61.44 -6.62
N GLU A 334 58.52 -60.37 -6.19
CA GLU A 334 57.16 -60.36 -5.64
C GLU A 334 56.26 -59.42 -6.44
N ALA A 335 54.94 -59.60 -6.33
CA ALA A 335 53.99 -58.68 -6.96
C ALA A 335 54.23 -57.26 -6.42
N ALA A 336 54.53 -56.32 -7.30
CA ALA A 336 55.01 -55.00 -6.91
C ALA A 336 53.92 -54.11 -6.30
N LEU A 337 52.67 -54.28 -6.75
CA LEU A 337 51.53 -53.63 -6.13
C LEU A 337 50.90 -54.54 -5.08
N PRO A 338 50.60 -54.00 -3.88
CA PRO A 338 49.80 -54.72 -2.92
C PRO A 338 48.32 -54.71 -3.36
N PRO A 339 47.43 -55.47 -2.69
CA PRO A 339 46.02 -55.55 -3.06
C PRO A 339 45.33 -54.17 -3.15
N PRO A 340 44.30 -54.02 -4.02
CA PRO A 340 43.63 -52.73 -4.24
C PRO A 340 43.14 -52.04 -2.96
N ASP A 341 42.70 -52.81 -1.97
CA ASP A 341 42.19 -52.28 -0.70
C ASP A 341 43.29 -51.68 0.18
N SER A 342 44.53 -52.18 0.10
CA SER A 342 45.65 -51.64 0.89
C SER A 342 46.32 -50.45 0.21
N PHE A 343 46.29 -50.39 -1.11
CA PHE A 343 46.81 -49.27 -1.88
C PHE A 343 45.83 -48.81 -2.97
N PRO A 344 44.75 -48.11 -2.59
CA PRO A 344 43.90 -47.45 -3.57
C PRO A 344 44.72 -46.37 -4.30
N TRP A 345 44.55 -46.35 -5.63
CA TRP A 345 45.10 -45.33 -6.51
C TRP A 345 44.14 -45.12 -7.69
N ASN A 346 44.09 -43.89 -8.20
CA ASN A 346 43.29 -43.53 -9.37
C ASN A 346 44.19 -42.75 -10.36
N PRO A 347 44.34 -43.19 -11.62
CA PRO A 347 45.17 -42.51 -12.62
C PRO A 347 44.75 -41.07 -12.91
N GLU A 348 43.49 -40.67 -12.67
CA GLU A 348 43.00 -39.30 -12.88
C GLU A 348 43.77 -38.24 -12.05
N PHE A 349 44.42 -38.64 -10.95
CA PHE A 349 45.26 -37.73 -10.15
C PHE A 349 46.60 -37.37 -10.81
N LEU A 350 46.91 -37.95 -11.96
CA LEU A 350 48.03 -37.56 -12.82
C LEU A 350 47.65 -36.46 -13.83
N GLU A 351 46.36 -36.22 -14.04
CA GLU A 351 45.86 -35.12 -14.86
C GLU A 351 46.02 -33.79 -14.09
N PRO A 352 45.99 -32.62 -14.77
CA PRO A 352 45.92 -31.35 -14.06
C PRO A 352 44.67 -31.26 -13.16
N PRO A 353 44.72 -30.49 -12.06
CA PRO A 353 43.54 -30.25 -11.22
C PRO A 353 42.38 -29.72 -12.04
N THR A 354 41.14 -30.02 -11.61
CA THR A 354 39.91 -29.52 -12.24
C THR A 354 40.01 -28.02 -12.49
N GLU A 355 39.79 -27.59 -13.73
CA GLU A 355 39.80 -26.16 -14.05
C GLU A 355 38.62 -25.46 -13.38
N ILE A 356 38.86 -24.22 -12.94
CA ILE A 356 37.79 -23.35 -12.45
C ILE A 356 36.98 -22.92 -13.66
N THR A 357 35.78 -23.49 -13.80
CA THR A 357 34.85 -23.15 -14.88
C THR A 357 34.06 -21.87 -14.57
N ASP A 358 33.51 -21.22 -15.59
CA ASP A 358 32.60 -20.08 -15.40
C ASP A 358 31.42 -20.45 -14.49
N ALA A 359 30.92 -21.68 -14.58
CA ALA A 359 29.84 -22.17 -13.71
C ALA A 359 30.24 -22.21 -12.23
N VAL A 360 31.51 -22.47 -11.91
CA VAL A 360 32.04 -22.40 -10.54
C VAL A 360 32.12 -20.95 -10.09
N LEU A 361 32.71 -20.06 -10.90
CA LEU A 361 32.82 -18.63 -10.59
C LEU A 361 31.46 -17.97 -10.37
N GLU A 362 30.47 -18.36 -11.17
CA GLU A 362 29.10 -17.89 -10.99
C GLU A 362 28.42 -18.47 -9.74
N ALA A 363 28.80 -19.67 -9.29
CA ALA A 363 28.18 -20.32 -8.16
C ALA A 363 28.82 -19.96 -6.81
N GLU A 364 30.12 -19.70 -6.82
CA GLU A 364 30.92 -19.32 -5.65
C GLU A 364 30.47 -17.98 -5.07
N GLY A 365 30.55 -17.84 -3.75
CA GLY A 365 30.14 -16.63 -3.05
C GLY A 365 28.63 -16.42 -2.99
N LYS A 366 27.83 -17.45 -3.29
CA LYS A 366 26.36 -17.39 -3.24
C LYS A 366 25.77 -18.29 -2.15
N TRP A 367 24.57 -17.91 -1.74
CA TRP A 367 23.75 -18.67 -0.80
C TRP A 367 22.87 -19.67 -1.50
N TYR A 368 22.78 -20.85 -0.89
CA TYR A 368 21.94 -21.94 -1.34
C TYR A 368 21.09 -22.48 -0.19
N VAL A 369 19.99 -23.13 -0.54
CA VAL A 369 19.06 -23.75 0.40
C VAL A 369 18.72 -25.16 -0.03
N GLU A 370 18.77 -26.08 0.95
CA GLU A 370 18.19 -27.42 0.85
C GLU A 370 16.93 -27.48 1.72
N GLY A 371 15.93 -28.25 1.29
CA GLY A 371 14.65 -28.36 1.99
C GLY A 371 13.68 -27.21 1.73
N GLU A 372 12.57 -27.19 2.48
CA GLU A 372 11.46 -26.25 2.30
C GLU A 372 10.87 -25.79 3.65
N GLY A 373 10.32 -24.57 3.65
CA GLY A 373 9.63 -24.00 4.80
C GLY A 373 10.53 -23.86 6.03
N HIS A 374 10.10 -24.42 7.16
CA HIS A 374 10.85 -24.35 8.41
C HIS A 374 12.05 -25.30 8.47
N ASN A 375 12.13 -26.28 7.56
CA ASN A 375 13.23 -27.25 7.52
C ASN A 375 14.37 -26.79 6.60
N GLU A 376 14.34 -25.54 6.13
CA GLU A 376 15.33 -24.99 5.21
C GLU A 376 16.72 -24.94 5.84
N GLN A 377 17.68 -25.57 5.17
CA GLN A 377 19.08 -25.56 5.57
C GLN A 377 19.87 -24.65 4.64
N ARG A 378 20.32 -23.52 5.19
CA ARG A 378 21.06 -22.48 4.46
C ARG A 378 22.54 -22.84 4.42
N ARG A 379 23.15 -22.76 3.25
CA ARG A 379 24.56 -23.13 3.02
C ARG A 379 25.20 -22.07 2.14
N TYR A 380 26.39 -21.62 2.52
CA TYR A 380 27.17 -20.66 1.75
C TYR A 380 28.27 -21.40 0.99
N PHE A 381 28.30 -21.23 -0.34
CA PHE A 381 29.40 -21.70 -1.15
C PHE A 381 30.57 -20.74 -0.92
N TYR A 382 31.44 -21.11 0.04
CA TYR A 382 32.49 -20.22 0.47
C TYR A 382 33.69 -20.18 -0.48
N ALA A 383 34.16 -21.35 -0.93
CA ALA A 383 35.27 -21.46 -1.85
C ALA A 383 35.26 -22.80 -2.58
N PHE A 384 35.76 -22.82 -3.82
CA PHE A 384 36.06 -24.06 -4.52
C PHE A 384 37.51 -24.50 -4.26
N LEU A 385 37.69 -25.70 -3.73
CA LEU A 385 39.00 -26.28 -3.42
C LEU A 385 39.50 -27.07 -4.63
N GLN A 386 40.13 -26.36 -5.57
CA GLN A 386 40.57 -26.87 -6.87
C GLN A 386 41.30 -28.22 -6.80
N ASP A 387 42.25 -28.35 -5.86
CA ASP A 387 43.06 -29.57 -5.65
C ASP A 387 42.24 -30.80 -5.26
N SER A 388 41.06 -30.61 -4.69
CA SER A 388 40.18 -31.71 -4.29
C SER A 388 38.91 -31.82 -5.13
N GLY A 389 38.61 -30.83 -5.98
CA GLY A 389 37.35 -30.76 -6.73
C GLY A 389 36.11 -30.53 -5.85
N ASN A 390 36.28 -30.11 -4.59
CA ASN A 390 35.19 -29.94 -3.63
C ASN A 390 34.82 -28.49 -3.38
N ILE A 391 33.55 -28.26 -3.12
CA ILE A 391 33.00 -27.04 -2.53
C ILE A 391 33.22 -27.07 -1.02
N LEU A 392 33.71 -25.97 -0.47
CA LEU A 392 33.71 -25.71 0.96
C LEU A 392 32.40 -25.02 1.38
N TRP A 393 31.53 -25.78 2.06
CA TRP A 393 30.27 -25.27 2.58
C TRP A 393 30.44 -24.68 3.98
N THR A 394 29.88 -23.48 4.20
CA THR A 394 29.88 -22.83 5.50
C THR A 394 28.53 -22.21 5.84
N ASN A 395 28.36 -21.78 7.09
CA ASN A 395 27.23 -20.97 7.54
C ASN A 395 27.35 -19.49 7.18
N GLY A 396 28.22 -19.11 6.25
CA GLY A 396 28.61 -17.73 6.02
C GLY A 396 29.58 -17.23 7.08
N GLY A 397 29.26 -17.32 8.37
CA GLY A 397 30.06 -16.82 9.51
C GLY A 397 31.37 -17.57 9.86
N GLY A 398 31.88 -18.41 8.96
CA GLY A 398 33.16 -19.13 9.16
C GLY A 398 33.06 -20.47 9.88
N VAL A 399 31.85 -20.99 10.14
CA VAL A 399 31.65 -22.38 10.61
C VAL A 399 31.55 -23.30 9.40
N LYS A 400 32.40 -24.32 9.34
CA LYS A 400 32.38 -25.36 8.29
C LYS A 400 31.18 -26.29 8.48
N PHE A 401 30.43 -26.50 7.39
CA PHE A 401 29.41 -27.54 7.33
C PHE A 401 29.93 -28.83 6.71
N GLY A 402 30.80 -28.73 5.71
CA GLY A 402 31.33 -29.91 5.04
C GLY A 402 32.01 -29.59 3.72
N LEU A 403 32.46 -30.66 3.07
CA LEU A 403 32.96 -30.64 1.70
C LEU A 403 31.99 -31.42 0.81
N GLN A 404 31.80 -30.97 -0.43
CA GLN A 404 30.96 -31.67 -1.41
C GLN A 404 31.62 -31.61 -2.78
N PRO A 405 31.71 -32.71 -3.54
CA PRO A 405 32.18 -32.69 -4.91
C PRO A 405 31.35 -31.74 -5.78
N TRP A 406 32.00 -31.01 -6.68
CA TRP A 406 31.30 -30.11 -7.60
C TRP A 406 30.23 -30.82 -8.44
N SER A 407 30.51 -32.04 -8.89
CA SER A 407 29.57 -32.89 -9.64
C SER A 407 28.31 -33.22 -8.85
N ASP A 408 28.44 -33.46 -7.55
CA ASP A 408 27.32 -33.80 -6.66
C ASP A 408 26.43 -32.58 -6.44
N PHE A 409 27.03 -31.41 -6.28
CA PHE A 409 26.30 -30.15 -6.21
C PHE A 409 25.54 -29.85 -7.52
N GLN A 410 26.18 -30.01 -8.67
CA GLN A 410 25.51 -29.83 -9.96
C GLN A 410 24.33 -30.78 -10.11
N SER A 411 24.52 -32.05 -9.74
CA SER A 411 23.47 -33.06 -9.77
C SER A 411 22.32 -32.69 -8.83
N ALA A 412 22.59 -32.32 -7.58
CA ALA A 412 21.59 -31.88 -6.62
C ALA A 412 20.83 -30.64 -7.11
N LYS A 413 21.54 -29.66 -7.70
CA LYS A 413 20.93 -28.43 -8.24
C LYS A 413 20.01 -28.74 -9.42
N SER A 414 20.40 -29.67 -10.29
CA SER A 414 19.59 -30.09 -11.43
C SER A 414 18.31 -30.83 -11.02
N ARG A 415 18.35 -31.60 -9.92
CA ARG A 415 17.18 -32.28 -9.34
C ARG A 415 16.26 -31.33 -8.55
N GLY A 416 16.74 -30.14 -8.22
CA GLY A 416 16.01 -29.17 -7.39
C GLY A 416 16.16 -29.40 -5.87
N ASP A 417 17.01 -30.35 -5.44
CA ASP A 417 17.29 -30.63 -4.03
C ASP A 417 17.94 -29.43 -3.33
N ILE A 418 18.77 -28.68 -4.08
CA ILE A 418 19.40 -27.44 -3.64
C ILE A 418 19.06 -26.29 -4.59
N ARG A 419 18.59 -25.18 -4.02
CA ARG A 419 18.12 -24.00 -4.75
C ARG A 419 18.95 -22.78 -4.39
N SER A 420 19.14 -21.86 -5.35
CA SER A 420 19.79 -20.58 -5.06
C SER A 420 18.87 -19.68 -4.24
N LEU A 421 19.42 -19.03 -3.22
CA LEU A 421 18.69 -18.03 -2.46
C LEU A 421 18.67 -16.70 -3.24
N PRO A 422 17.49 -16.08 -3.49
CA PRO A 422 17.37 -14.86 -4.29
C PRO A 422 18.20 -13.69 -3.77
N GLN A 423 18.58 -12.73 -4.61
CA GLN A 423 19.21 -11.50 -4.12
C GLN A 423 18.25 -10.68 -3.25
N LEU A 424 18.82 -9.95 -2.31
CA LEU A 424 18.06 -9.21 -1.30
C LEU A 424 17.77 -7.80 -1.76
N THR A 425 16.65 -7.31 -1.26
CA THR A 425 16.35 -5.88 -1.26
C THR A 425 16.51 -5.37 0.18
N PRO A 426 17.44 -4.42 0.44
CA PRO A 426 17.50 -3.70 1.71
C PRO A 426 16.12 -3.17 2.13
N PHE A 427 15.83 -3.19 3.42
CA PHE A 427 14.62 -2.61 3.99
C PHE A 427 14.49 -1.15 3.58
N GLY A 428 15.58 -0.38 3.60
CA GLY A 428 15.59 1.02 3.17
C GLY A 428 15.08 1.22 1.74
N ASP A 429 15.45 0.32 0.83
CA ASP A 429 15.01 0.34 -0.58
C ASP A 429 13.54 -0.09 -0.70
N VAL A 430 13.13 -1.16 -0.01
CA VAL A 430 11.73 -1.60 0.05
C VAL A 430 10.81 -0.50 0.58
N LEU A 431 11.24 0.19 1.64
CA LEU A 431 10.53 1.32 2.22
C LEU A 431 10.37 2.44 1.19
N ALA A 432 11.48 2.84 0.54
CA ALA A 432 11.47 3.90 -0.46
C ALA A 432 10.53 3.58 -1.63
N ASP A 433 10.65 2.39 -2.21
CA ASP A 433 9.85 1.95 -3.36
C ASP A 433 8.37 1.83 -2.99
N THR A 434 8.06 1.24 -1.83
CA THR A 434 6.68 1.09 -1.36
C THR A 434 6.02 2.45 -1.16
N VAL A 435 6.69 3.37 -0.47
CA VAL A 435 6.18 4.72 -0.22
C VAL A 435 6.04 5.50 -1.52
N ASN A 436 6.97 5.37 -2.47
CA ASN A 436 6.89 6.02 -3.78
C ASN A 436 5.62 5.59 -4.53
N VAL A 437 5.36 4.29 -4.60
CA VAL A 437 4.17 3.76 -5.29
C VAL A 437 2.89 4.20 -4.59
N LEU A 438 2.82 4.07 -3.26
CA LEU A 438 1.62 4.40 -2.50
C LEU A 438 1.33 5.90 -2.46
N SER A 439 2.36 6.75 -2.40
CA SER A 439 2.20 8.21 -2.46
C SER A 439 1.61 8.65 -3.81
N ALA A 440 2.06 8.06 -4.92
CA ALA A 440 1.47 8.32 -6.23
C ALA A 440 -0.01 7.91 -6.30
N VAL A 441 -0.37 6.77 -5.70
CA VAL A 441 -1.77 6.32 -5.59
C VAL A 441 -2.59 7.29 -4.72
N ALA A 442 -2.08 7.69 -3.56
CA ALA A 442 -2.75 8.61 -2.64
C ALA A 442 -3.00 9.98 -3.31
N LEU A 443 -2.01 10.50 -4.04
CA LEU A 443 -2.13 11.73 -4.81
C LEU A 443 -3.24 11.64 -5.87
N LYS A 444 -3.25 10.54 -6.65
CA LYS A 444 -4.29 10.30 -7.66
C LYS A 444 -5.68 10.20 -7.03
N GLN A 445 -5.83 9.48 -5.92
CA GLN A 445 -7.09 9.37 -5.19
C GLN A 445 -7.55 10.72 -4.61
N ARG A 446 -6.62 11.55 -4.12
CA ARG A 446 -6.92 12.91 -3.64
C ARG A 446 -7.45 13.79 -4.77
N GLN A 447 -6.76 13.84 -5.91
CA GLN A 447 -7.21 14.59 -7.09
C GLN A 447 -8.58 14.13 -7.58
N GLN A 448 -8.84 12.82 -7.59
CA GLN A 448 -10.15 12.27 -7.95
C GLN A 448 -11.26 12.70 -6.98
N ARG A 449 -11.00 12.67 -5.67
CA ARG A 449 -11.95 13.14 -4.65
C ARG A 449 -12.21 14.65 -4.74
N GLU A 450 -11.17 15.45 -4.97
CA GLU A 450 -11.31 16.90 -5.16
C GLU A 450 -12.13 17.24 -6.41
N LEU A 451 -11.89 16.55 -7.53
CA LEU A 451 -12.69 16.70 -8.75
C LEU A 451 -14.15 16.28 -8.54
N ALA A 452 -14.38 15.16 -7.84
CA ALA A 452 -15.72 14.69 -7.52
C ALA A 452 -16.45 15.67 -6.59
N ALA A 453 -15.77 16.20 -5.57
CA ALA A 453 -16.31 17.21 -4.67
C ALA A 453 -16.65 18.51 -5.42
N ARG A 454 -15.79 18.96 -6.34
CA ARG A 454 -16.06 20.15 -7.18
C ARG A 454 -17.29 19.93 -8.05
N LYS A 455 -17.37 18.81 -8.77
CA LYS A 455 -18.55 18.45 -9.58
C LYS A 455 -19.82 18.33 -8.73
N ALA A 456 -19.73 17.80 -7.51
CA ALA A 456 -20.86 17.72 -6.60
C ALA A 456 -21.33 19.09 -6.13
N ARG A 457 -20.41 20.01 -5.83
CA ARG A 457 -20.72 21.42 -5.50
C ARG A 457 -21.37 22.15 -6.66
N GLU A 458 -20.80 22.04 -7.86
CA GLU A 458 -21.36 22.63 -9.09
C GLU A 458 -22.79 22.11 -9.34
N LYS A 459 -23.02 20.79 -9.21
CA LYS A 459 -24.36 20.21 -9.34
C LYS A 459 -25.32 20.68 -8.24
N ALA A 460 -24.85 20.77 -6.99
CA ALA A 460 -25.67 21.23 -5.87
C ALA A 460 -26.04 22.72 -6.00
N GLU A 461 -25.12 23.56 -6.47
CA GLU A 461 -25.37 24.96 -6.77
C GLU A 461 -26.33 25.13 -7.94
N ALA A 462 -26.14 24.38 -9.03
CA ALA A 462 -27.07 24.38 -10.16
C ALA A 462 -28.49 23.96 -9.73
N LEU A 463 -28.61 22.90 -8.93
CA LEU A 463 -29.90 22.46 -8.39
C LEU A 463 -30.52 23.50 -7.45
N ARG A 464 -29.71 24.22 -6.65
CA ARG A 464 -30.19 25.32 -5.81
C ARG A 464 -30.69 26.50 -6.65
N GLN A 465 -29.96 26.88 -7.69
CA GLN A 465 -30.37 27.95 -8.59
C GLN A 465 -31.65 27.59 -9.34
N GLU A 466 -31.78 26.35 -9.82
CA GLU A 466 -33.00 25.85 -10.46
C GLU A 466 -34.19 25.86 -9.50
N ARG A 467 -34.01 25.41 -8.26
CA ARG A 467 -35.05 25.47 -7.21
C ARG A 467 -35.46 26.91 -6.89
N GLN A 468 -34.51 27.82 -6.73
CA GLN A 468 -34.78 29.23 -6.46
C GLN A 468 -35.52 29.90 -7.63
N ALA A 469 -35.10 29.67 -8.87
CA ALA A 469 -35.76 30.20 -10.05
C ALA A 469 -37.19 29.65 -10.21
N ALA A 470 -37.40 28.35 -9.94
CA ALA A 470 -38.73 27.74 -9.95
C ALA A 470 -39.64 28.30 -8.85
N GLU A 471 -39.10 28.55 -7.65
CA GLU A 471 -39.84 29.14 -6.53
C GLU A 471 -40.19 30.62 -6.79
N GLU A 472 -39.26 31.40 -7.35
CA GLU A 472 -39.52 32.77 -7.81
C GLU A 472 -40.54 32.82 -8.95
N ALA A 473 -40.47 31.90 -9.92
CA ALA A 473 -41.43 31.81 -11.01
C ALA A 473 -42.84 31.49 -10.48
N ARG A 474 -42.97 30.52 -9.57
CA ARG A 474 -44.25 30.23 -8.89
C ARG A 474 -44.78 31.44 -8.13
N ARG A 475 -43.93 32.14 -7.38
CA ARG A 475 -44.31 33.35 -6.64
C ARG A 475 -44.77 34.48 -7.57
N LYS A 476 -44.11 34.67 -8.71
CA LYS A 476 -44.53 35.64 -9.74
C LYS A 476 -45.85 35.24 -10.37
N GLU A 477 -46.07 33.95 -10.64
CA GLU A 477 -47.31 33.45 -11.22
C GLU A 477 -48.49 33.58 -10.23
N GLU A 478 -48.29 33.27 -8.95
CA GLU A 478 -49.29 33.48 -7.89
C GLU A 478 -49.61 34.97 -7.71
N ALA A 479 -48.62 35.85 -7.65
CA ALA A 479 -48.82 37.28 -7.56
C ALA A 479 -49.56 37.85 -8.80
N ALA A 480 -49.26 37.34 -10.00
CA ALA A 480 -49.97 37.72 -11.22
C ALA A 480 -51.44 37.27 -11.19
N ARG A 481 -51.73 36.05 -10.72
CA ARG A 481 -53.11 35.55 -10.54
C ARG A 481 -53.88 36.39 -9.51
N GLU A 482 -53.26 36.75 -8.39
CA GLU A 482 -53.89 37.61 -7.38
C GLU A 482 -54.16 39.02 -7.90
N ALA A 483 -53.22 39.61 -8.65
CA ALA A 483 -53.39 40.93 -9.26
C ALA A 483 -54.53 40.92 -10.31
N GLU A 484 -54.61 39.87 -11.11
CA GLU A 484 -55.69 39.69 -12.10
C GLU A 484 -57.05 39.52 -11.41
N LEU A 485 -57.13 38.68 -10.37
CA LEU A 485 -58.36 38.50 -9.60
C LEU A 485 -58.81 39.80 -8.91
N LYS A 486 -57.85 40.62 -8.45
CA LYS A 486 -58.13 41.93 -7.84
C LYS A 486 -58.67 42.91 -8.87
N ARG A 487 -58.09 42.99 -10.07
CA ARG A 487 -58.61 43.81 -11.18
C ARG A 487 -60.03 43.42 -11.55
N GLN A 488 -60.30 42.12 -11.69
CA GLN A 488 -61.65 41.63 -12.01
C GLN A 488 -62.68 41.98 -10.93
N ARG A 489 -62.29 41.98 -9.64
CA ARG A 489 -63.16 42.44 -8.55
C ARG A 489 -63.43 43.93 -8.61
N GLU A 490 -62.39 44.75 -8.84
CA GLU A 490 -62.52 46.20 -8.96
C GLU A 490 -63.40 46.59 -10.15
N GLU A 491 -63.25 45.93 -11.31
CA GLU A 491 -64.11 46.15 -12.49
C GLU A 491 -65.57 45.72 -12.24
N ALA A 492 -65.79 44.59 -11.57
CA ALA A 492 -67.15 44.13 -11.22
C ALA A 492 -67.84 45.07 -10.23
N GLU A 493 -67.10 45.61 -9.26
CA GLU A 493 -67.61 46.55 -8.25
C GLU A 493 -67.93 47.91 -8.88
N ALA A 494 -67.06 48.42 -9.76
CA ALA A 494 -67.32 49.63 -10.54
C ALA A 494 -68.56 49.50 -11.44
N ARG A 495 -68.77 48.32 -12.03
CA ARG A 495 -69.97 48.05 -12.85
C ARG A 495 -71.25 48.04 -12.03
N ARG A 496 -71.24 47.43 -10.83
CA ARG A 496 -72.40 47.47 -9.91
C ARG A 496 -72.77 48.90 -9.52
N LEU A 497 -71.77 49.72 -9.17
CA LEU A 497 -71.98 51.14 -8.81
C LEU A 497 -72.54 51.97 -9.98
N ALA A 498 -72.12 51.67 -11.21
CA ALA A 498 -72.65 52.34 -12.40
C ALA A 498 -74.11 51.93 -12.70
N ASP A 499 -74.44 50.66 -12.55
CA ASP A 499 -75.80 50.14 -12.75
C ASP A 499 -76.78 50.71 -11.70
N GLU A 500 -76.38 50.77 -10.43
CA GLU A 500 -77.19 51.32 -9.32
C GLU A 500 -77.46 52.82 -9.51
N LYS A 501 -76.47 53.57 -10.00
CA LYS A 501 -76.62 55.00 -10.32
C LYS A 501 -77.56 55.24 -11.52
N ALA A 502 -77.50 54.39 -12.54
CA ALA A 502 -78.38 54.47 -13.70
C ALA A 502 -79.84 54.12 -13.37
N GLU A 503 -80.07 53.24 -12.39
CA GLU A 503 -81.42 52.88 -11.91
C GLU A 503 -82.08 54.04 -11.14
N LEU A 504 -81.32 54.71 -10.26
CA LEU A 504 -81.77 55.92 -9.55
C LEU A 504 -82.16 57.06 -10.50
N GLU A 505 -81.36 57.32 -11.54
CA GLU A 505 -81.67 58.34 -12.55
C GLU A 505 -82.93 58.02 -13.39
N ARG A 506 -83.24 56.73 -13.58
CA ARG A 506 -84.50 56.31 -14.25
C ARG A 506 -85.71 56.57 -13.37
N LEU A 507 -85.64 56.20 -12.09
CA LEU A 507 -86.71 56.40 -11.11
C LEU A 507 -87.03 57.88 -10.89
N GLU A 508 -86.03 58.76 -10.84
CA GLU A 508 -86.25 60.21 -10.74
C GLU A 508 -86.96 60.77 -11.98
N LYS A 509 -86.57 60.34 -13.19
CA LYS A 509 -87.22 60.76 -14.44
C LYS A 509 -88.67 60.29 -14.51
N GLU A 510 -88.96 59.07 -14.07
CA GLU A 510 -90.31 58.52 -14.06
C GLU A 510 -91.22 59.27 -13.08
N ASN A 511 -90.74 59.56 -11.86
CA ASN A 511 -91.49 60.32 -10.86
C ASN A 511 -91.77 61.77 -11.30
N LEU A 512 -90.81 62.44 -11.94
CA LEU A 512 -91.01 63.78 -12.51
C LEU A 512 -92.08 63.80 -13.60
N LEU A 513 -92.10 62.77 -14.46
CA LEU A 513 -93.05 62.66 -15.57
C LEU A 513 -94.48 62.43 -15.06
N VAL A 514 -94.65 61.58 -14.05
CA VAL A 514 -95.93 61.33 -13.38
C VAL A 514 -96.44 62.59 -12.69
N ALA A 515 -95.57 63.30 -11.95
CA ALA A 515 -95.93 64.55 -11.29
C ALA A 515 -96.34 65.65 -12.28
N GLN A 516 -95.67 65.73 -13.45
CA GLN A 516 -96.02 66.67 -14.50
C GLN A 516 -97.38 66.40 -15.12
N GLN A 517 -97.71 65.12 -15.39
CA GLN A 517 -99.05 64.74 -15.84
C GLN A 517 -100.15 65.09 -14.83
N GLN A 518 -99.87 64.93 -13.53
CA GLN A 518 -100.80 65.29 -12.47
C GLN A 518 -101.09 66.80 -12.42
N VAL A 519 -100.05 67.65 -12.61
CA VAL A 519 -100.24 69.10 -12.68
C VAL A 519 -101.00 69.49 -13.94
N ASP A 520 -100.66 68.93 -15.10
CA ASP A 520 -101.34 69.22 -16.37
C ASP A 520 -102.83 68.86 -16.31
N GLY A 521 -103.17 67.76 -15.65
CA GLY A 521 -104.53 67.25 -15.47
C GLY A 521 -105.46 68.09 -14.57
N ILE A 522 -104.94 69.09 -13.84
CA ILE A 522 -105.76 69.94 -12.97
C ILE A 522 -106.63 70.88 -13.84
N LYS A 523 -107.91 70.54 -14.01
CA LYS A 523 -108.88 71.39 -14.72
C LYS A 523 -109.35 72.56 -13.85
N LEU A 524 -109.87 73.61 -14.47
CA LEU A 524 -110.49 74.74 -13.77
C LEU A 524 -111.57 74.21 -12.80
N GLY A 525 -111.42 74.55 -11.52
CA GLY A 525 -112.25 74.04 -10.43
C GLY A 525 -111.76 72.75 -9.75
N GLY A 526 -110.63 72.16 -10.16
CA GLY A 526 -109.98 71.03 -9.49
C GLY A 526 -109.34 71.42 -8.16
N TRP A 527 -109.27 70.50 -7.21
CA TRP A 527 -108.73 70.76 -5.87
C TRP A 527 -107.31 70.22 -5.73
N ILE A 528 -106.47 70.93 -4.99
CA ILE A 528 -105.18 70.45 -4.50
C ILE A 528 -105.17 70.49 -2.98
N SER A 529 -104.37 69.62 -2.40
CA SER A 529 -104.04 69.57 -0.98
C SER A 529 -102.57 69.93 -0.85
N VAL A 530 -102.26 71.02 -0.17
CA VAL A 530 -100.89 71.45 0.12
C VAL A 530 -100.62 71.23 1.60
N GLU A 531 -99.57 70.49 1.92
CA GLU A 531 -99.10 70.38 3.29
C GLU A 531 -98.45 71.72 3.69
N PRO A 532 -98.90 72.36 4.79
CA PRO A 532 -98.35 73.65 5.20
C PRO A 532 -96.89 73.52 5.65
N ASP A 533 -96.05 74.49 5.29
CA ASP A 533 -94.76 74.67 5.94
C ASP A 533 -95.00 75.28 7.35
N GLY A 534 -94.94 74.44 8.39
CA GLY A 534 -95.05 74.83 9.81
C GLY A 534 -96.13 74.07 10.61
N ASP A 535 -96.22 74.35 11.92
CA ASP A 535 -97.02 73.65 12.97
C ASP A 535 -98.56 73.64 12.80
N ARG A 536 -99.08 73.78 11.58
CA ARG A 536 -100.51 73.63 11.26
C ARG A 536 -100.78 72.18 10.86
N ASN A 537 -101.61 71.49 11.65
CA ASN A 537 -101.84 70.05 11.51
C ASN A 537 -102.93 69.67 10.48
N GLU A 538 -103.42 70.62 9.68
CA GLU A 538 -104.44 70.37 8.66
C GLU A 538 -104.00 70.82 7.27
N PRO A 539 -104.10 69.94 6.24
CA PRO A 539 -103.68 70.27 4.89
C PRO A 539 -104.60 71.32 4.24
N LEU A 540 -104.01 72.33 3.62
CA LEU A 540 -104.73 73.40 2.93
C LEU A 540 -105.32 72.87 1.62
N ARG A 541 -106.66 72.83 1.56
CA ARG A 541 -107.37 72.44 0.34
C ARG A 541 -107.74 73.67 -0.46
N MET A 542 -107.18 73.78 -1.65
CA MET A 542 -107.38 74.94 -2.51
C MET A 542 -107.92 74.51 -3.87
N LYS A 543 -108.83 75.30 -4.43
CA LYS A 543 -109.48 75.06 -5.71
C LYS A 543 -108.81 75.90 -6.79
N LEU A 544 -108.49 75.32 -7.94
CA LEU A 544 -107.93 76.04 -9.08
C LEU A 544 -108.98 77.02 -9.61
N ALA A 545 -108.72 78.32 -9.48
CA ALA A 545 -109.61 79.37 -9.96
C ALA A 545 -109.27 79.77 -11.40
N VAL A 546 -107.98 79.96 -11.68
CA VAL A 546 -107.50 80.46 -12.97
C VAL A 546 -106.21 79.75 -13.36
N ARG A 547 -106.11 79.33 -14.62
CA ARG A 547 -104.86 78.87 -15.24
C ARG A 547 -104.44 79.86 -16.32
N ILE A 548 -103.23 80.39 -16.22
CA ILE A 548 -102.66 81.34 -17.19
C ILE A 548 -101.59 80.61 -18.00
N ASN A 549 -101.94 80.18 -19.21
CA ASN A 549 -101.08 79.32 -20.04
C ASN A 549 -99.81 80.03 -20.54
N ALA A 550 -99.87 81.34 -20.85
CA ALA A 550 -98.73 82.10 -21.37
C ALA A 550 -97.53 82.18 -20.39
N SER A 551 -97.81 82.12 -19.08
CA SER A 551 -96.81 82.19 -18.02
C SER A 551 -96.71 80.92 -17.18
N ARG A 552 -97.46 79.85 -17.53
CA ARG A 552 -97.53 78.58 -16.79
C ARG A 552 -97.80 78.73 -15.29
N LYS A 553 -98.72 79.64 -14.95
CA LYS A 553 -99.12 79.96 -13.57
C LYS A 553 -100.53 79.44 -13.29
N LEU A 554 -100.68 78.81 -12.13
CA LEU A 554 -101.95 78.31 -11.62
C LEU A 554 -102.29 79.06 -10.33
N ILE A 555 -103.47 79.68 -10.32
CA ILE A 555 -103.95 80.47 -9.20
C ILE A 555 -105.04 79.69 -8.48
N PHE A 556 -104.79 79.37 -7.22
CA PHE A 556 -105.69 78.61 -6.36
C PHE A 556 -106.36 79.52 -5.33
N VAL A 557 -107.61 79.19 -5.00
CA VAL A 557 -108.43 79.89 -4.00
C VAL A 557 -108.98 78.94 -2.94
N ASP A 558 -109.19 79.42 -1.72
CA ASP A 558 -109.78 78.63 -0.62
C ASP A 558 -111.30 78.40 -0.83
N ARG A 559 -111.92 77.53 -0.01
CA ARG A 559 -113.35 77.12 -0.08
C ARG A 559 -114.36 78.27 -0.15
N LEU A 560 -113.99 79.44 0.38
CA LEU A 560 -114.81 80.66 0.44
C LEU A 560 -114.42 81.72 -0.62
N GLY A 561 -113.43 81.44 -1.49
CA GLY A 561 -113.01 82.33 -2.58
C GLY A 561 -112.21 83.58 -2.16
N LEU A 562 -111.83 83.70 -0.88
CA LEU A 562 -111.22 84.91 -0.31
C LEU A 562 -109.67 84.94 -0.35
N ASN A 563 -109.01 83.80 -0.20
CA ASN A 563 -107.54 83.70 -0.18
C ASN A 563 -107.00 83.23 -1.54
N ARG A 564 -106.12 84.01 -2.17
CA ARG A 564 -105.49 83.71 -3.45
C ARG A 564 -104.01 83.33 -3.26
N GLN A 565 -103.63 82.12 -3.66
CA GLN A 565 -102.21 81.71 -3.80
C GLN A 565 -101.88 81.38 -5.25
N GLU A 566 -100.66 81.71 -5.65
CA GLU A 566 -100.14 81.51 -7.00
C GLU A 566 -99.01 80.48 -6.95
N TYR A 567 -99.10 79.49 -7.82
CA TYR A 567 -98.05 78.48 -8.01
C TYR A 567 -97.61 78.45 -9.47
N GLN A 568 -96.30 78.31 -9.68
CA GLN A 568 -95.75 77.94 -10.99
C GLN A 568 -95.96 76.44 -11.22
N GLU A 569 -96.15 76.05 -12.47
CA GLU A 569 -96.27 74.64 -12.87
C GLU A 569 -95.07 73.80 -12.38
N LYS A 570 -93.84 74.30 -12.51
CA LYS A 570 -92.62 73.61 -12.03
C LYS A 570 -92.60 73.40 -10.51
N ASP A 571 -93.12 74.36 -9.76
CA ASP A 571 -93.15 74.32 -8.29
C ASP A 571 -94.25 73.36 -7.80
N LEU A 572 -95.35 73.23 -8.54
CA LEU A 572 -96.36 72.21 -8.30
C LEU A 572 -95.82 70.80 -8.60
N VAL A 573 -95.08 70.62 -9.69
CA VAL A 573 -94.46 69.33 -10.04
C VAL A 573 -93.44 68.92 -8.98
N SER A 574 -92.54 69.83 -8.60
CA SER A 574 -91.56 69.62 -7.52
C SER A 574 -92.26 69.30 -6.19
N GLY A 575 -93.31 70.06 -5.84
CA GLY A 575 -94.10 69.81 -4.64
C GLY A 575 -94.83 68.46 -4.65
N ILE A 576 -95.22 67.92 -5.81
CA ILE A 576 -95.82 66.58 -5.93
C ILE A 576 -94.77 65.47 -5.82
N VAL A 577 -93.59 65.63 -6.45
CA VAL A 577 -92.47 64.68 -6.33
C VAL A 577 -92.00 64.58 -4.87
N ASP A 578 -91.92 65.72 -4.20
CA ASP A 578 -91.55 65.82 -2.78
C ASP A 578 -92.71 65.45 -1.83
N LYS A 579 -93.87 65.03 -2.36
CA LYS A 579 -95.11 64.65 -1.64
C LYS A 579 -95.76 65.76 -0.79
N ARG A 580 -95.27 67.00 -0.90
CA ARG A 580 -95.80 68.20 -0.21
C ARG A 580 -97.13 68.70 -0.82
N ILE A 581 -97.41 68.34 -2.07
CA ILE A 581 -98.64 68.70 -2.79
C ILE A 581 -99.29 67.43 -3.32
N ARG A 582 -100.61 67.30 -3.13
CA ARG A 582 -101.40 66.21 -3.72
C ARG A 582 -102.58 66.77 -4.50
N VAL A 583 -102.76 66.30 -5.73
CA VAL A 583 -103.94 66.65 -6.54
C VAL A 583 -105.14 65.81 -6.08
N LEU A 584 -106.24 66.47 -5.76
CA LEU A 584 -107.49 65.83 -5.35
C LEU A 584 -108.42 65.74 -6.59
N GLY A 585 -108.72 64.53 -7.03
CA GLY A 585 -109.57 64.27 -8.21
C GLY A 585 -110.99 64.84 -8.07
N SER A 586 -111.62 65.16 -9.21
CA SER A 586 -112.91 65.87 -9.31
C SER A 586 -114.15 65.00 -9.10
N THR A 587 -114.16 64.15 -8.09
CA THR A 587 -115.33 63.38 -7.66
C THR A 587 -115.31 63.28 -6.14
N ALA A 588 -116.11 64.14 -5.51
CA ALA A 588 -116.56 63.91 -4.14
C ALA A 588 -117.68 62.88 -4.20
N GLU A 589 -117.49 61.70 -3.62
CA GLU A 589 -118.44 61.02 -2.72
C GLU A 589 -117.99 59.58 -2.36
N PHE A 590 -118.09 59.27 -1.06
CA PHE A 590 -118.02 57.96 -0.37
C PHE A 590 -116.67 57.21 -0.35
N ASP A 591 -116.16 56.65 0.76
CA ASP A 591 -116.79 56.32 2.04
C ASP A 591 -115.77 56.29 3.20
N ASP A 592 -116.27 56.72 4.34
CA ASP A 592 -115.73 56.60 5.68
C ASP A 592 -116.18 55.24 6.22
N THR A 593 -115.29 54.26 6.35
CA THR A 593 -115.28 53.22 7.42
C THR A 593 -114.40 52.04 7.01
N LEU A 594 -113.20 51.97 7.58
CA LEU A 594 -112.63 50.74 8.15
C LEU A 594 -111.34 51.10 8.91
N SER A 595 -111.54 51.83 10.00
CA SER A 595 -110.67 51.65 11.15
C SER A 595 -110.91 50.25 11.73
N ARG A 596 -109.80 49.61 12.14
CA ARG A 596 -109.70 48.40 12.97
C ARG A 596 -109.79 47.04 12.26
N VAL A 597 -108.77 46.22 12.56
CA VAL A 597 -108.60 44.77 12.30
C VAL A 597 -108.11 44.50 10.88
N VAL A 598 -106.82 44.27 10.62
CA VAL A 598 -105.94 43.15 11.04
C VAL A 598 -104.50 43.71 11.10
N GLY A 599 -103.70 43.61 12.14
CA GLY A 599 -103.48 42.48 13.05
C GLY A 599 -102.20 41.74 12.65
N ARG A 600 -101.06 42.13 13.24
CA ARG A 600 -99.81 41.37 13.56
C ARG A 600 -99.25 40.33 12.57
N ILE A 601 -97.94 40.06 12.72
CA ILE A 601 -97.13 38.89 12.25
C ILE A 601 -96.21 39.30 11.08
N ARG A 602 -94.88 39.18 11.05
CA ARG A 602 -93.80 38.53 11.86
C ARG A 602 -92.48 39.18 11.38
N VAL A 603 -91.56 39.68 12.21
CA VAL A 603 -90.40 39.00 12.86
C VAL A 603 -89.87 37.74 12.17
N GLY A 604 -88.57 37.74 11.85
CA GLY A 604 -87.70 36.56 11.74
C GLY A 604 -86.75 36.62 10.54
N ARG A 605 -85.50 37.10 10.72
CA ARG A 605 -84.27 36.28 10.87
C ARG A 605 -83.98 35.35 9.68
N SER A 606 -82.91 35.69 8.94
CA SER A 606 -81.58 35.08 9.11
C SER A 606 -80.52 36.07 8.69
#